data_AF-A0A6L8MEW7-F1
#
_entry.id   AF-A0A6L8MEW7-F1
#
_cell.length_a   1.000
_cell.length_b   1.000
_cell.length_c   1.000
_cell.angle_alpha   90.00
_cell.angle_beta   90.00
_cell.angle_gamma   90.00
#
_symmetry.space_group_name_H-M   'P 1'
#
loop_
_entity.id
_entity.type
_entity.pdbx_description
1 polymer ?
#
loop_
_entity_poly.entity_id
_entity_poly.type
_entity_poly.pdbx_seq_one_letter_code
_entity_poly.pdbx_strand_id
1 'polypeptide(L)'
;MKFNKKRLLPLGVCLLAFAMVALMADKQWSQKQQQIDLITEFYQDHLSRPDQRQASQVPAGSFYSKGLEELVDANSQLCYALSRGDDICGYGADGDVFLDTQEVPPSLDFERSGFKVERMDENTVEASFNVYPDMGPAYERQIRYSLVFEEDKGWRVDDMHFSQGRSMREELQQENDAVLARARDLADTAGWVFNYLGSEDMLDRAMRFIDFPLQVCDQYGVCAALKRDDPRLLQALDMLADRNPDLGTLPKSGEIQAADGKVVGIGPLDFTFRNRAWWVTKIDLRR
;
A
#
# COMPACT_ATOMS: atom_id res chain seq x y z
N MET A 1 -37.13 -61.19 23.52
CA MET A 1 -36.10 -61.07 22.45
C MET A 1 -34.71 -61.08 23.08
N LYS A 2 -33.85 -62.08 22.80
CA LYS A 2 -32.44 -62.07 23.24
C LYS A 2 -31.62 -61.29 22.21
N PHE A 3 -31.27 -60.03 22.50
CA PHE A 3 -30.40 -59.23 21.64
C PHE A 3 -28.98 -59.80 21.65
N ASN A 4 -28.46 -60.12 20.46
CA ASN A 4 -27.14 -60.72 20.30
C ASN A 4 -26.06 -59.63 20.45
N LYS A 5 -25.52 -59.48 21.67
CA LYS A 5 -24.52 -58.47 22.03
C LYS A 5 -23.28 -58.44 21.12
N LYS A 6 -22.93 -59.58 20.49
CA LYS A 6 -21.81 -59.67 19.53
C LYS A 6 -22.01 -58.87 18.24
N ARG A 7 -23.24 -58.52 17.87
CA ARG A 7 -23.56 -57.69 16.69
C ARG A 7 -23.72 -56.21 17.01
N LEU A 8 -23.87 -55.83 18.29
CA LEU A 8 -24.06 -54.45 18.72
C LEU A 8 -22.76 -53.63 18.68
N LEU A 9 -21.63 -54.26 18.99
CA LEU A 9 -20.31 -53.61 18.96
C LEU A 9 -19.88 -53.15 17.54
N PRO A 10 -19.92 -54.01 16.49
CA PRO A 10 -19.57 -53.56 15.14
C PRO A 10 -20.56 -52.53 14.57
N LEU A 11 -21.86 -52.65 14.89
CA LEU A 11 -22.87 -51.65 14.50
C LEU A 11 -22.61 -50.28 15.16
N GLY A 12 -22.26 -50.27 16.45
CA GLY A 12 -21.92 -49.04 17.17
C GLY A 12 -20.67 -48.36 16.60
N VAL A 13 -19.63 -49.14 16.25
CA VAL A 13 -18.41 -48.60 15.62
C VAL A 13 -18.69 -48.04 14.23
N CYS A 14 -19.49 -48.72 13.41
CA CYS A 14 -19.88 -48.20 12.09
C CYS A 14 -20.69 -46.90 12.22
N LEU A 15 -21.67 -46.84 13.14
CA LEU A 15 -22.47 -45.62 13.35
C LEU A 15 -21.62 -44.44 13.84
N LEU A 16 -20.64 -44.68 14.73
CA LEU A 16 -19.67 -43.67 15.16
C LEU A 16 -18.80 -43.18 13.99
N ALA A 17 -18.31 -44.09 13.14
CA ALA A 17 -17.54 -43.72 11.95
C ALA A 17 -18.36 -42.87 10.98
N PHE A 18 -19.61 -43.25 10.70
CA PHE A 18 -20.52 -42.46 9.86
C PHE A 18 -20.82 -41.08 10.45
N ALA A 19 -21.04 -40.99 11.76
CA ALA A 19 -21.27 -39.71 12.44
C ALA A 19 -20.05 -38.79 12.35
N MET A 20 -18.83 -39.32 12.52
CA MET A 20 -17.61 -38.54 12.35
C MET A 20 -17.43 -38.04 10.91
N VAL A 21 -17.68 -38.89 9.91
CA VAL A 21 -17.61 -38.50 8.49
C VAL A 21 -18.65 -37.42 8.15
N ALA A 22 -19.88 -37.54 8.65
CA ALA A 22 -20.92 -36.53 8.44
C ALA A 22 -20.56 -35.18 9.07
N LEU A 23 -20.01 -35.17 10.29
CA LEU A 23 -19.55 -33.95 10.96
C LEU A 23 -18.38 -33.29 10.22
N MET A 24 -17.44 -34.08 9.69
CA MET A 24 -16.34 -33.56 8.87
C MET A 24 -16.85 -32.94 7.57
N ALA A 25 -17.81 -33.58 6.91
CA ALA A 25 -18.43 -33.05 5.69
C ALA A 25 -19.18 -31.74 5.93
N ASP A 26 -19.94 -31.65 7.03
CA ASP A 26 -20.67 -30.44 7.41
C ASP A 26 -19.71 -29.28 7.73
N LYS A 27 -18.65 -29.56 8.50
CA LYS A 27 -17.59 -28.58 8.78
C LYS A 27 -16.90 -28.09 7.50
N GLN A 28 -16.57 -29.01 6.59
CA GLN A 28 -15.91 -28.67 5.32
C GLN A 28 -16.82 -27.83 4.41
N TRP A 29 -18.11 -28.15 4.37
CA TRP A 29 -19.10 -27.38 3.63
C TRP A 29 -19.30 -25.99 4.23
N SER A 30 -19.41 -25.89 5.55
CA SER A 30 -19.51 -24.61 6.26
C SER A 30 -18.28 -23.72 6.01
N GLN A 31 -17.07 -24.28 6.09
CA GLN A 31 -15.84 -23.54 5.78
C GLN A 31 -15.81 -23.07 4.32
N LYS A 32 -16.17 -23.94 3.37
CA LYS A 32 -16.26 -23.57 1.95
C LYS A 32 -17.20 -22.38 1.78
N GLN A 33 -18.37 -22.43 2.41
CA GLN A 33 -19.39 -21.40 2.27
C GLN A 33 -18.90 -20.08 2.87
N GLN A 34 -18.31 -20.09 4.07
CA GLN A 34 -17.73 -18.89 4.70
C GLN A 34 -16.65 -18.20 3.84
N GLN A 35 -15.80 -18.97 3.17
CA GLN A 35 -14.76 -18.43 2.29
C GLN A 35 -15.36 -17.76 1.04
N ILE A 36 -16.38 -18.39 0.44
CA ILE A 36 -17.10 -17.84 -0.71
C ILE A 36 -17.88 -16.59 -0.31
N ASP A 37 -18.57 -16.64 0.83
CA ASP A 37 -19.38 -15.53 1.36
C ASP A 37 -18.49 -14.32 1.67
N LEU A 38 -17.32 -14.51 2.29
CA LEU A 38 -16.35 -13.43 2.56
C LEU A 38 -16.06 -12.58 1.31
N ILE A 39 -15.72 -13.24 0.20
CA ILE A 39 -15.39 -12.53 -1.04
C ILE A 39 -16.66 -12.01 -1.72
N THR A 40 -17.75 -12.77 -1.70
CA THR A 40 -19.00 -12.37 -2.34
C THR A 40 -19.61 -11.13 -1.71
N GLU A 41 -19.73 -11.11 -0.38
CA GLU A 41 -20.27 -9.97 0.38
C GLU A 41 -19.38 -8.73 0.21
N PHE A 42 -18.06 -8.90 0.18
CA PHE A 42 -17.13 -7.82 -0.11
C PHE A 42 -17.41 -7.18 -1.48
N TYR A 43 -17.52 -7.96 -2.55
CA TYR A 43 -17.77 -7.42 -3.88
C TYR A 43 -19.18 -6.85 -4.03
N GLN A 44 -20.18 -7.40 -3.35
CA GLN A 44 -21.53 -6.82 -3.31
C GLN A 44 -21.49 -5.42 -2.72
N ASP A 45 -20.82 -5.25 -1.57
CA ASP A 45 -20.68 -3.93 -0.94
C ASP A 45 -19.85 -2.97 -1.81
N HIS A 46 -18.68 -3.41 -2.26
CA HIS A 46 -17.75 -2.62 -3.08
C HIS A 46 -18.40 -2.12 -4.37
N LEU A 47 -19.11 -2.99 -5.09
CA LEU A 47 -19.79 -2.61 -6.34
C LEU A 47 -21.08 -1.82 -6.12
N SER A 48 -21.69 -1.86 -4.93
CA SER A 48 -22.88 -1.06 -4.60
C SER A 48 -22.59 0.43 -4.33
N ARG A 49 -21.33 0.80 -4.10
CA ARG A 49 -20.91 2.16 -3.71
C ARG A 49 -19.96 2.79 -4.74
N PRO A 50 -20.43 3.16 -5.94
CA PRO A 50 -19.57 3.66 -7.02
C PRO A 50 -18.68 4.85 -6.64
N ASP A 51 -19.16 5.73 -5.76
CA ASP A 51 -18.40 6.92 -5.31
C ASP A 51 -17.34 6.61 -4.23
N GLN A 52 -17.28 5.37 -3.72
CA GLN A 52 -16.38 4.94 -2.63
C GLN A 52 -15.43 3.80 -3.04
N ARG A 53 -15.33 3.48 -4.34
CA ARG A 53 -14.47 2.39 -4.88
C ARG A 53 -12.99 2.77 -4.89
N GLN A 54 -12.37 2.97 -3.72
CA GLN A 54 -10.92 3.14 -3.61
C GLN A 54 -10.32 2.01 -2.78
N ALA A 55 -9.21 1.44 -3.27
CA ALA A 55 -8.49 0.32 -2.68
C ALA A 55 -8.13 0.52 -1.19
N SER A 56 -7.87 1.77 -0.79
CA SER A 56 -7.42 2.15 0.55
C SER A 56 -8.54 2.28 1.60
N GLN A 57 -9.79 1.94 1.28
CA GLN A 57 -10.95 2.20 2.15
C GLN A 57 -11.46 1.00 2.94
N VAL A 58 -10.80 -0.17 2.85
CA VAL A 58 -11.21 -1.34 3.62
C VAL A 58 -10.96 -1.10 5.11
N PRO A 59 -11.99 -1.12 5.98
CA PRO A 59 -11.79 -0.89 7.40
C PRO A 59 -10.87 -1.95 8.03
N ALA A 60 -10.02 -1.53 8.97
CA ALA A 60 -9.15 -2.45 9.69
C ALA A 60 -9.97 -3.56 10.39
N GLY A 61 -9.49 -4.80 10.26
CA GLY A 61 -10.07 -6.02 10.79
C GLY A 61 -11.19 -6.64 9.97
N SER A 62 -11.66 -6.00 8.89
CA SER A 62 -12.86 -6.43 8.17
C SER A 62 -12.59 -7.49 7.08
N PHE A 63 -11.43 -7.47 6.43
CA PHE A 63 -11.21 -8.24 5.20
C PHE A 63 -9.84 -8.90 5.13
N TYR A 64 -8.79 -8.13 5.39
CA TYR A 64 -7.41 -8.61 5.32
C TYR A 64 -6.99 -9.38 6.57
N SER A 65 -6.03 -10.29 6.40
CA SER A 65 -5.34 -10.92 7.52
C SER A 65 -4.55 -9.85 8.27
N LYS A 66 -4.27 -10.09 9.54
CA LYS A 66 -3.43 -9.18 10.33
C LYS A 66 -2.08 -8.88 9.63
N GLY A 67 -1.48 -9.91 9.02
CA GLY A 67 -0.19 -9.77 8.35
C GLY A 67 -0.24 -9.02 7.02
N LEU A 68 -1.39 -8.99 6.33
CA LEU A 68 -1.59 -8.15 5.15
C LEU A 68 -1.97 -6.72 5.56
N GLU A 69 -2.78 -6.55 6.60
CA GLU A 69 -3.12 -5.23 7.18
C GLU A 69 -1.86 -4.47 7.59
N GLU A 70 -0.97 -5.10 8.35
CA GLU A 70 0.30 -4.49 8.77
C GLU A 70 1.16 -4.06 7.57
N LEU A 71 1.10 -4.79 6.46
CA LEU A 71 1.85 -4.48 5.24
C LEU A 71 1.25 -3.29 4.47
N VAL A 72 -0.08 -3.24 4.36
CA VAL A 72 -0.81 -2.09 3.78
C VAL A 72 -0.59 -0.83 4.62
N ASP A 73 -0.69 -0.95 5.95
CA ASP A 73 -0.44 0.16 6.86
C ASP A 73 1.00 0.66 6.78
N ALA A 74 1.98 -0.25 6.72
CA ALA A 74 3.37 0.12 6.54
C ALA A 74 3.59 0.86 5.22
N ASN A 75 2.96 0.42 4.13
CA ASN A 75 3.02 1.09 2.83
C ASN A 75 2.45 2.50 2.89
N SER A 76 1.24 2.66 3.45
CA SER A 76 0.61 3.97 3.61
C SER A 76 1.49 4.92 4.44
N GLN A 77 2.05 4.44 5.56
CA GLN A 77 2.93 5.25 6.41
C GLN A 77 4.24 5.62 5.71
N LEU A 78 4.87 4.69 4.98
CA LEU A 78 6.09 4.96 4.22
C LEU A 78 5.83 5.99 3.11
N CYS A 79 4.75 5.84 2.37
CA CYS A 79 4.36 6.80 1.34
C CYS A 79 4.11 8.18 1.93
N TYR A 80 3.32 8.28 2.99
CA TYR A 80 3.03 9.54 3.67
C TYR A 80 4.28 10.24 4.19
N ALA A 81 5.18 9.48 4.84
CA ALA A 81 6.33 10.05 5.52
C ALA A 81 7.55 10.28 4.61
N LEU A 82 7.75 9.42 3.62
CA LEU A 82 9.02 9.31 2.90
C LEU A 82 8.93 9.51 1.39
N SER A 83 7.73 9.59 0.79
CA SER A 83 7.62 9.83 -0.65
C SER A 83 8.37 11.11 -1.06
N ARG A 84 9.18 10.98 -2.11
CA ARG A 84 10.06 12.05 -2.61
C ARG A 84 9.54 12.68 -3.89
N GLY A 85 8.62 12.05 -4.61
CA GLY A 85 8.05 12.58 -5.85
C GLY A 85 6.63 13.10 -5.69
N ASP A 86 6.13 13.73 -6.75
CA ASP A 86 4.69 14.03 -6.91
C ASP A 86 3.90 12.86 -7.49
N ASP A 87 4.59 11.77 -7.81
CA ASP A 87 3.93 10.53 -8.18
C ASP A 87 3.01 10.09 -7.05
N ILE A 88 1.83 9.62 -7.45
CA ILE A 88 0.87 9.00 -6.56
C ILE A 88 1.58 7.84 -5.86
N CYS A 89 1.53 7.82 -4.52
CA CYS A 89 2.19 6.82 -3.69
C CYS A 89 1.15 6.16 -2.80
N GLY A 90 1.22 4.85 -2.70
CA GLY A 90 0.33 4.03 -1.89
C GLY A 90 -0.26 2.95 -2.75
N TYR A 91 -0.32 1.75 -2.20
CA TYR A 91 -0.88 0.62 -2.90
C TYR A 91 -2.35 0.86 -3.25
N GLY A 92 -2.67 0.76 -4.55
CA GLY A 92 -4.01 1.06 -5.06
C GLY A 92 -4.36 2.54 -5.14
N ALA A 93 -3.38 3.44 -5.05
CA ALA A 93 -3.62 4.85 -5.27
C ALA A 93 -3.79 5.21 -6.77
N ASP A 94 -3.24 4.38 -7.67
CA ASP A 94 -3.37 4.51 -9.13
C ASP A 94 -4.51 3.68 -9.76
N GLY A 95 -5.33 3.00 -8.96
CA GLY A 95 -6.43 2.20 -9.47
C GLY A 95 -7.11 1.32 -8.43
N ASP A 96 -8.23 0.73 -8.83
CA ASP A 96 -8.98 -0.21 -8.01
C ASP A 96 -8.34 -1.61 -8.08
N VAL A 97 -7.59 -1.95 -7.04
CA VAL A 97 -6.89 -3.24 -6.93
C VAL A 97 -7.85 -4.42 -6.87
N PHE A 98 -9.09 -4.23 -6.39
CA PHE A 98 -10.09 -5.29 -6.33
C PHE A 98 -10.74 -5.55 -7.69
N LEU A 99 -10.61 -4.61 -8.63
CA LEU A 99 -11.09 -4.75 -10.01
C LEU A 99 -9.95 -4.88 -11.03
N ASP A 100 -8.68 -4.74 -10.60
CA ASP A 100 -7.48 -4.75 -11.45
C ASP A 100 -7.67 -3.84 -12.68
N THR A 101 -8.04 -2.58 -12.40
CA THR A 101 -8.31 -1.53 -13.39
C THR A 101 -8.12 -0.14 -12.79
N GLN A 102 -7.84 0.85 -13.63
CA GLN A 102 -7.79 2.26 -13.20
C GLN A 102 -9.17 2.92 -13.23
N GLU A 103 -10.02 2.49 -14.17
CA GLU A 103 -11.34 3.05 -14.39
C GLU A 103 -12.38 1.96 -14.59
N VAL A 104 -13.64 2.33 -14.34
CA VAL A 104 -14.82 1.47 -14.51
C VAL A 104 -15.94 2.28 -15.16
N PRO A 105 -16.83 1.65 -15.94
CA PRO A 105 -17.98 2.36 -16.47
C PRO A 105 -18.95 2.71 -15.31
N PRO A 106 -19.63 3.88 -15.34
CA PRO A 106 -20.57 4.28 -14.28
C PRO A 106 -21.72 3.30 -14.07
N SER A 107 -21.96 2.45 -15.06
CA SER A 107 -23.05 1.49 -15.08
C SER A 107 -22.62 0.09 -14.61
N LEU A 108 -21.37 -0.09 -14.18
CA LEU A 108 -20.90 -1.33 -13.55
C LEU A 108 -21.53 -1.49 -12.18
N ASP A 109 -22.19 -2.63 -11.97
CA ASP A 109 -22.74 -3.10 -10.71
C ASP A 109 -22.44 -4.61 -10.53
N PHE A 110 -22.83 -5.16 -9.39
CA PHE A 110 -22.55 -6.55 -9.03
C PHE A 110 -23.15 -7.54 -10.04
N GLU A 111 -24.41 -7.35 -10.42
CA GLU A 111 -25.12 -8.23 -11.35
C GLU A 111 -24.54 -8.17 -12.76
N ARG A 112 -24.29 -6.96 -13.28
CA ARG A 112 -23.78 -6.74 -14.64
C ARG A 112 -22.36 -7.21 -14.81
N SER A 113 -21.55 -7.16 -13.74
CA SER A 113 -20.20 -7.69 -13.76
C SER A 113 -20.16 -9.21 -14.00
N GLY A 114 -21.28 -9.92 -13.81
CA GLY A 114 -21.34 -11.37 -13.92
C GLY A 114 -20.50 -12.09 -12.87
N PHE A 115 -20.36 -11.47 -11.70
CA PHE A 115 -19.49 -11.92 -10.62
C PHE A 115 -19.77 -13.37 -10.18
N LYS A 116 -18.69 -14.14 -10.02
CA LYS A 116 -18.71 -15.52 -9.51
C LYS A 116 -17.49 -15.75 -8.61
N VAL A 117 -17.67 -16.57 -7.60
CA VAL A 117 -16.59 -17.03 -6.72
C VAL A 117 -16.63 -18.54 -6.60
N GLU A 118 -15.49 -19.18 -6.76
CA GLU A 118 -15.34 -20.62 -6.63
C GLU A 118 -14.17 -20.95 -5.70
N ARG A 119 -14.32 -22.01 -4.91
CA ARG A 119 -13.24 -22.53 -4.07
C ARG A 119 -12.31 -23.39 -4.93
N MET A 120 -11.03 -23.04 -4.94
CA MET A 120 -10.00 -23.73 -5.71
C MET A 120 -9.36 -24.86 -4.89
N ASP A 121 -8.99 -24.55 -3.64
CA ASP A 121 -8.39 -25.51 -2.71
C ASP A 121 -8.78 -25.20 -1.25
N GLU A 122 -8.02 -25.72 -0.27
CA GLU A 122 -8.36 -25.55 1.14
C GLU A 122 -8.41 -24.08 1.58
N ASN A 123 -7.50 -23.25 1.07
CA ASN A 123 -7.28 -21.89 1.51
C ASN A 123 -7.37 -20.87 0.37
N THR A 124 -7.71 -21.28 -0.85
CA THR A 124 -7.80 -20.37 -1.99
C THR A 124 -9.19 -20.38 -2.61
N VAL A 125 -9.68 -19.18 -2.90
CA VAL A 125 -10.87 -18.95 -3.73
C VAL A 125 -10.52 -18.08 -4.93
N GLU A 126 -11.20 -18.28 -6.05
CA GLU A 126 -11.02 -17.49 -7.26
C GLU A 126 -12.31 -16.69 -7.52
N ALA A 127 -12.17 -15.38 -7.66
CA ALA A 127 -13.24 -14.51 -8.12
C ALA A 127 -13.06 -14.25 -9.62
N SER A 128 -14.16 -14.35 -10.37
CA SER A 128 -14.20 -14.02 -11.80
C SER A 128 -15.35 -13.06 -12.09
N PHE A 129 -15.07 -12.01 -12.87
CA PHE A 129 -16.04 -10.97 -13.23
C PHE A 129 -15.57 -10.23 -14.48
N ASN A 130 -16.44 -9.41 -15.07
CA ASN A 130 -16.12 -8.54 -16.20
C ASN A 130 -16.30 -7.08 -15.81
N VAL A 131 -15.23 -6.29 -15.94
CA VAL A 131 -15.21 -4.87 -15.57
C VAL A 131 -15.91 -3.99 -16.62
N TYR A 132 -15.91 -4.42 -17.89
CA TYR A 132 -16.64 -3.77 -18.98
C TYR A 132 -17.49 -4.80 -19.74
N PRO A 133 -18.63 -5.25 -19.17
CA PRO A 133 -19.45 -6.32 -19.73
C PRO A 133 -19.89 -6.05 -21.18
N ASP A 134 -20.13 -4.79 -21.52
CA ASP A 134 -20.59 -4.36 -22.85
C ASP A 134 -19.47 -4.38 -23.92
N MET A 135 -18.20 -4.52 -23.51
CA MET A 135 -17.02 -4.50 -24.37
C MET A 135 -16.43 -5.90 -24.62
N GLY A 136 -17.07 -6.94 -24.09
CA GLY A 136 -16.73 -8.34 -24.34
C GLY A 136 -15.65 -8.91 -23.39
N PRO A 137 -15.14 -10.13 -23.69
CA PRO A 137 -14.37 -10.94 -22.75
C PRO A 137 -12.94 -10.44 -22.47
N ALA A 138 -12.42 -9.49 -23.25
CA ALA A 138 -11.10 -8.90 -23.01
C ALA A 138 -11.01 -8.16 -21.66
N TYR A 139 -12.15 -7.84 -21.06
CA TYR A 139 -12.28 -7.15 -19.78
C TYR A 139 -12.68 -8.09 -18.64
N GLU A 140 -12.67 -9.40 -18.89
CA GLU A 140 -12.74 -10.40 -17.83
C GLU A 140 -11.52 -10.27 -16.92
N ARG A 141 -11.76 -10.46 -15.64
CA ARG A 141 -10.77 -10.46 -14.57
C ARG A 141 -10.92 -11.74 -13.77
N GLN A 142 -9.77 -12.22 -13.33
CA GLN A 142 -9.67 -13.34 -12.41
C GLN A 142 -8.70 -12.93 -11.32
N ILE A 143 -9.15 -12.99 -10.07
CA ILE A 143 -8.33 -12.70 -8.89
C ILE A 143 -8.45 -13.88 -7.95
N ARG A 144 -7.30 -14.45 -7.57
CA ARG A 144 -7.24 -15.53 -6.59
C ARG A 144 -6.91 -14.96 -5.22
N TYR A 145 -7.73 -15.29 -4.24
CA TYR A 145 -7.57 -14.88 -2.86
C TYR A 145 -7.01 -16.04 -2.05
N SER A 146 -5.81 -15.84 -1.51
CA SER A 146 -5.23 -16.73 -0.50
C SER A 146 -5.79 -16.32 0.86
N LEU A 147 -6.36 -17.28 1.58
CA LEU A 147 -7.11 -17.04 2.81
C LEU A 147 -6.43 -17.71 4.00
N VAL A 148 -6.51 -17.06 5.16
CA VAL A 148 -6.08 -17.60 6.44
C VAL A 148 -7.25 -17.54 7.43
N PHE A 149 -7.35 -18.53 8.32
CA PHE A 149 -8.35 -18.52 9.38
C PHE A 149 -7.75 -17.93 10.66
N GLU A 150 -8.34 -16.85 11.15
CA GLU A 150 -8.00 -16.19 12.42
C GLU A 150 -9.09 -16.50 13.45
N GLU A 151 -8.75 -17.06 14.62
CA GLU A 151 -9.74 -17.59 15.57
C GLU A 151 -10.78 -16.57 16.05
N ASP A 152 -10.38 -15.30 16.16
CA ASP A 152 -11.19 -14.18 16.63
C ASP A 152 -11.98 -13.49 15.52
N LYS A 153 -11.59 -13.68 14.25
CA LYS A 153 -12.11 -12.94 13.10
C LYS A 153 -12.75 -13.82 12.03
N GLY A 154 -12.42 -15.10 11.98
CA GLY A 154 -12.79 -16.03 10.91
C GLY A 154 -11.81 -15.98 9.74
N TRP A 155 -12.29 -16.33 8.54
CA TRP A 155 -11.47 -16.27 7.32
C TRP A 155 -11.12 -14.83 6.94
N ARG A 156 -9.88 -14.61 6.55
CA ARG A 156 -9.34 -13.31 6.10
C ARG A 156 -8.44 -13.50 4.89
N VAL A 157 -8.36 -12.47 4.05
CA VAL A 157 -7.50 -12.44 2.85
C VAL A 157 -6.06 -12.15 3.27
N ASP A 158 -5.16 -13.09 3.00
CA ASP A 158 -3.73 -12.94 3.29
C ASP A 158 -2.92 -12.48 2.07
N ASP A 159 -3.37 -12.83 0.86
CA ASP A 159 -2.80 -12.36 -0.40
C ASP A 159 -3.85 -12.36 -1.52
N MET A 160 -3.63 -11.53 -2.54
CA MET A 160 -4.39 -11.49 -3.78
C MET A 160 -3.43 -11.74 -4.94
N HIS A 161 -3.74 -12.73 -5.77
CA HIS A 161 -2.97 -13.04 -6.97
C HIS A 161 -3.73 -12.62 -8.20
N PHE A 162 -3.08 -11.81 -9.02
CA PHE A 162 -3.61 -11.26 -10.25
C PHE A 162 -3.10 -12.03 -11.46
N SER A 163 -3.51 -11.60 -12.64
CA SER A 163 -2.94 -12.10 -13.90
C SER A 163 -1.42 -11.85 -13.95
N GLN A 164 -0.72 -12.61 -14.82
CA GLN A 164 0.74 -12.49 -15.03
C GLN A 164 1.62 -12.86 -13.82
N GLY A 165 1.07 -13.50 -12.79
CA GLY A 165 1.85 -13.98 -11.63
C GLY A 165 2.14 -12.90 -10.60
N ARG A 166 1.41 -11.78 -10.65
CA ARG A 166 1.46 -10.68 -9.70
C ARG A 166 0.79 -11.06 -8.36
N SER A 167 1.33 -10.57 -7.25
CA SER A 167 0.82 -10.76 -5.89
C SER A 167 0.73 -9.41 -5.19
N MET A 168 -0.37 -9.15 -4.48
CA MET A 168 -0.55 -7.93 -3.69
C MET A 168 0.54 -7.80 -2.61
N ARG A 169 0.86 -8.89 -1.90
CA ARG A 169 1.94 -8.87 -0.90
C ARG A 169 3.28 -8.51 -1.52
N GLU A 170 3.59 -9.10 -2.67
CA GLU A 170 4.85 -8.84 -3.36
C GLU A 170 4.92 -7.39 -3.85
N GLU A 171 3.85 -6.89 -4.46
CA GLU A 171 3.77 -5.50 -4.94
C GLU A 171 3.92 -4.49 -3.81
N LEU A 172 3.20 -4.68 -2.70
CA LEU A 172 3.33 -3.85 -1.50
C LEU A 172 4.78 -3.82 -0.99
N GLN A 173 5.43 -4.98 -0.92
CA GLN A 173 6.81 -5.06 -0.48
C GLN A 173 7.77 -4.34 -1.45
N GLN A 174 7.59 -4.55 -2.76
CA GLN A 174 8.38 -3.88 -3.79
C GLN A 174 8.19 -2.35 -3.74
N GLU A 175 6.96 -1.87 -3.55
CA GLU A 175 6.67 -0.45 -3.41
C GLU A 175 7.31 0.14 -2.15
N ASN A 176 7.22 -0.56 -1.01
CA ASN A 176 7.88 -0.16 0.23
C ASN A 176 9.39 -0.05 0.06
N ASP A 177 10.01 -1.04 -0.57
CA ASP A 177 11.45 -1.06 -0.84
C ASP A 177 11.85 0.06 -1.81
N ALA A 178 11.02 0.35 -2.82
CA ALA A 178 11.25 1.45 -3.75
C ALA A 178 11.15 2.82 -3.07
N VAL A 179 10.15 3.04 -2.21
CA VAL A 179 10.01 4.28 -1.41
C VAL A 179 11.24 4.46 -0.50
N LEU A 180 11.66 3.41 0.20
CA LEU A 180 12.84 3.43 1.06
C LEU A 180 14.14 3.68 0.27
N ALA A 181 14.28 3.07 -0.91
CA ALA A 181 15.44 3.25 -1.76
C ALA A 181 15.56 4.71 -2.25
N ARG A 182 14.46 5.29 -2.75
CA ARG A 182 14.40 6.70 -3.17
C ARG A 182 14.70 7.64 -2.00
N ALA A 183 14.10 7.40 -0.84
CA ALA A 183 14.34 8.22 0.35
C ALA A 183 15.80 8.17 0.85
N ARG A 184 16.50 7.05 0.62
CA ARG A 184 17.93 6.87 0.92
C ARG A 184 18.87 7.43 -0.13
N ASP A 185 18.38 7.73 -1.34
CA ASP A 185 19.19 8.32 -2.38
C ASP A 185 19.20 9.84 -2.25
N LEU A 186 20.39 10.39 -1.98
CA LEU A 186 20.55 11.84 -1.87
C LEU A 186 20.33 12.52 -3.23
N ALA A 187 20.72 11.87 -4.33
CA ALA A 187 20.54 12.43 -5.66
C ALA A 187 19.06 12.64 -5.99
N ASP A 188 18.23 11.61 -5.74
CA ASP A 188 16.78 11.68 -5.91
C ASP A 188 16.16 12.74 -5.01
N THR A 189 16.48 12.73 -3.71
CA THR A 189 15.96 13.71 -2.75
C THR A 189 16.34 15.15 -3.12
N ALA A 190 17.62 15.40 -3.43
CA ALA A 190 18.08 16.73 -3.80
C ALA A 190 17.47 17.17 -5.14
N GLY A 191 17.38 16.26 -6.12
CA GLY A 191 16.75 16.52 -7.41
C GLY A 191 15.32 17.06 -7.27
N TRP A 192 14.50 16.44 -6.42
CA TRP A 192 13.16 16.94 -6.13
C TRP A 192 13.14 18.28 -5.40
N VAL A 193 13.99 18.47 -4.40
CA VAL A 193 14.10 19.77 -3.69
C VAL A 193 14.44 20.89 -4.67
N PHE A 194 15.46 20.69 -5.51
CA PHE A 194 15.89 21.71 -6.46
C PHE A 194 14.88 21.91 -7.60
N ASN A 195 14.15 20.87 -8.02
CA ASN A 195 13.02 21.01 -8.93
C ASN A 195 11.95 21.95 -8.34
N TYR A 196 11.54 21.74 -7.08
CA TYR A 196 10.56 22.62 -6.44
C TYR A 196 11.06 24.03 -6.16
N LEU A 197 12.34 24.19 -5.85
CA LEU A 197 12.94 25.52 -5.74
C LEU A 197 13.02 26.24 -7.10
N GLY A 198 13.06 25.51 -8.21
CA GLY A 198 13.07 26.10 -9.55
C GLY A 198 11.72 26.65 -10.03
N SER A 199 10.64 26.50 -9.26
CA SER A 199 9.30 26.93 -9.63
C SER A 199 8.60 27.64 -8.45
N GLU A 200 8.30 28.93 -8.60
CA GLU A 200 7.68 29.76 -7.54
C GLU A 200 6.37 29.18 -6.99
N ASP A 201 5.57 28.53 -7.85
CA ASP A 201 4.30 27.89 -7.50
C ASP A 201 4.45 26.56 -6.73
N MET A 202 5.69 26.07 -6.58
CA MET A 202 5.99 24.79 -5.91
C MET A 202 6.83 24.92 -4.64
N LEU A 203 7.16 26.14 -4.19
CA LEU A 203 7.98 26.36 -2.99
C LEU A 203 7.39 25.68 -1.74
N ASP A 204 6.08 25.66 -1.60
CA ASP A 204 5.41 24.98 -0.49
C ASP A 204 5.62 23.45 -0.52
N ARG A 205 5.86 22.86 -1.70
CA ARG A 205 6.19 21.43 -1.85
C ARG A 205 7.59 21.13 -1.34
N ALA A 206 8.54 22.05 -1.50
CA ALA A 206 9.91 21.90 -0.96
C ALA A 206 9.91 21.75 0.58
N MET A 207 8.91 22.31 1.27
CA MET A 207 8.78 22.17 2.72
C MET A 207 8.66 20.72 3.20
N ARG A 208 8.20 19.78 2.35
CA ARG A 208 8.07 18.37 2.73
C ARG A 208 9.42 17.66 2.96
N PHE A 209 10.52 18.25 2.49
CA PHE A 209 11.88 17.72 2.66
C PHE A 209 12.64 18.36 3.82
N ILE A 210 12.03 19.34 4.50
CA ILE A 210 12.68 20.08 5.56
C ILE A 210 12.41 19.41 6.90
N ASP A 211 13.48 19.11 7.63
CA ASP A 211 13.38 18.70 9.04
C ASP A 211 13.40 19.94 9.93
N PHE A 212 12.41 20.04 10.82
CA PHE A 212 12.24 21.19 11.71
C PHE A 212 12.66 20.86 13.14
N PRO A 213 13.33 21.78 13.86
CA PRO A 213 13.64 23.15 13.43
C PRO A 213 14.80 23.21 12.41
N LEU A 214 14.62 24.02 11.38
CA LEU A 214 15.59 24.22 10.30
C LEU A 214 16.59 25.31 10.69
N GLN A 215 17.89 25.09 10.50
CA GLN A 215 18.87 26.16 10.66
C GLN A 215 18.97 27.01 9.38
N VAL A 216 18.68 28.31 9.45
CA VAL A 216 18.85 29.24 8.31
C VAL A 216 19.89 30.29 8.67
N CYS A 217 20.94 30.38 7.87
CA CYS A 217 21.99 31.40 7.98
C CYS A 217 21.83 32.43 6.87
N ASP A 218 21.80 33.70 7.25
CA ASP A 218 21.70 34.81 6.30
C ASP A 218 23.01 35.04 5.53
N GLN A 219 23.00 36.00 4.60
CA GLN A 219 24.16 36.39 3.80
C GLN A 219 25.36 36.92 4.62
N TYR A 220 25.16 37.23 5.91
CA TYR A 220 26.22 37.69 6.82
C TYR A 220 26.73 36.55 7.73
N GLY A 221 26.11 35.38 7.67
CA GLY A 221 26.47 34.18 8.44
C GLY A 221 25.81 34.12 9.82
N VAL A 222 24.81 34.96 10.08
CA VAL A 222 24.00 34.89 11.30
C VAL A 222 22.95 33.81 11.11
N CYS A 223 22.97 32.80 11.98
CA CYS A 223 22.07 31.65 11.89
C CYS A 223 20.94 31.72 12.92
N ALA A 224 19.73 31.36 12.49
CA ALA A 224 18.56 31.18 13.35
C ALA A 224 17.93 29.81 13.13
N ALA A 225 17.36 29.23 14.19
CA ALA A 225 16.53 28.03 14.08
C ALA A 225 15.09 28.46 13.78
N LEU A 226 14.57 28.09 12.61
CA LEU A 226 13.23 28.43 12.15
C LEU A 226 12.28 27.24 12.34
N LYS A 227 11.02 27.56 12.66
CA LYS A 227 9.91 26.59 12.65
C LYS A 227 9.22 26.62 11.28
N ARG A 228 8.34 25.65 11.04
CA ARG A 228 7.61 25.48 9.78
C ARG A 228 6.78 26.71 9.39
N ASP A 229 6.18 27.36 10.37
CA ASP A 229 5.31 28.53 10.23
C ASP A 229 6.05 29.87 10.32
N ASP A 230 7.38 29.86 10.39
CA ASP A 230 8.17 31.09 10.46
C ASP A 230 8.16 31.79 9.09
N PRO A 231 7.68 33.05 8.99
CA PRO A 231 7.58 33.75 7.70
C PRO A 231 8.93 33.99 7.02
N ARG A 232 10.04 33.94 7.78
CA ARG A 232 11.40 34.06 7.24
C ARG A 232 11.82 32.84 6.43
N LEU A 233 11.15 31.70 6.61
CA LEU A 233 11.42 30.49 5.85
C LEU A 233 11.08 30.68 4.37
N LEU A 234 9.86 31.18 4.07
CA LEU A 234 9.44 31.42 2.69
C LEU A 234 10.37 32.42 2.00
N GLN A 235 10.78 33.48 2.70
CA GLN A 235 11.77 34.43 2.17
C GLN A 235 13.11 33.76 1.85
N ALA A 236 13.57 32.83 2.70
CA ALA A 236 14.80 32.09 2.43
C ALA A 236 14.67 31.15 1.22
N LEU A 237 13.52 30.48 1.06
CA LEU A 237 13.25 29.60 -0.09
C LEU A 237 13.13 30.41 -1.41
N ASP A 238 12.48 31.56 -1.37
CA ASP A 238 12.36 32.50 -2.50
C ASP A 238 13.74 32.99 -2.97
N MET A 239 14.61 33.38 -2.03
CA MET A 239 16.00 33.73 -2.33
C MET A 239 16.82 32.58 -2.94
N LEU A 240 16.47 31.32 -2.66
CA LEU A 240 17.10 30.16 -3.28
C LEU A 240 16.59 29.93 -4.70
N ALA A 241 15.30 30.15 -4.94
CA ALA A 241 14.67 30.03 -6.24
C ALA A 241 15.27 31.00 -7.27
N ASP A 242 15.45 32.26 -6.87
CA ASP A 242 16.07 33.32 -7.68
C ASP A 242 17.48 32.98 -8.19
N ARG A 243 18.20 32.10 -7.46
CA ARG A 243 19.57 31.71 -7.83
C ARG A 243 19.63 30.67 -8.94
N ASN A 244 18.49 30.15 -9.39
CA ASN A 244 18.32 29.11 -10.40
C ASN A 244 19.28 27.92 -10.19
N PRO A 245 18.88 26.93 -9.38
CA PRO A 245 19.80 25.89 -8.92
C PRO A 245 20.42 25.09 -10.07
N ASP A 246 21.76 25.04 -10.11
CA ASP A 246 22.51 24.24 -11.08
C ASP A 246 22.41 22.75 -10.75
N LEU A 247 21.49 22.07 -11.44
CA LEU A 247 21.27 20.62 -11.34
C LEU A 247 22.51 19.81 -11.78
N GLY A 248 23.48 20.41 -12.48
CA GLY A 248 24.75 19.77 -12.85
C GLY A 248 25.67 19.49 -11.66
N THR A 249 25.37 20.07 -10.49
CA THR A 249 26.13 19.87 -9.25
C THR A 249 25.57 18.76 -8.35
N LEU A 250 24.48 18.10 -8.75
CA LEU A 250 23.90 17.01 -7.99
C LEU A 250 24.81 15.77 -7.99
N PRO A 251 24.92 15.06 -6.85
CA PRO A 251 25.60 13.77 -6.83
C PRO A 251 24.89 12.77 -7.74
N LYS A 252 25.63 11.76 -8.21
CA LYS A 252 25.01 10.64 -8.94
C LYS A 252 24.28 9.73 -7.96
N SER A 253 23.24 9.06 -8.45
CA SER A 253 22.52 8.04 -7.68
C SER A 253 23.50 6.99 -7.14
N GLY A 254 23.41 6.71 -5.84
CA GLY A 254 24.29 5.75 -5.15
C GLY A 254 25.71 6.22 -4.87
N GLU A 255 26.11 7.43 -5.28
CA GLU A 255 27.44 7.99 -4.98
C GLU A 255 27.62 8.25 -3.48
N ILE A 256 26.58 8.75 -2.83
CA ILE A 256 26.57 9.06 -1.41
C ILE A 256 25.85 7.95 -0.65
N GLN A 257 26.61 7.17 0.11
CA GLN A 257 26.04 6.19 1.02
C GLN A 257 25.32 6.87 2.19
N ALA A 258 24.07 6.48 2.44
CA ALA A 258 23.26 6.92 3.57
C ALA A 258 23.78 6.32 4.89
N ALA A 259 23.93 7.17 5.91
CA ALA A 259 24.30 6.76 7.26
C ALA A 259 23.69 7.74 8.26
N ASP A 260 23.10 7.26 9.35
CA ASP A 260 22.42 8.12 10.32
C ASP A 260 23.35 9.23 10.86
N GLY A 261 22.86 10.47 10.82
CA GLY A 261 23.61 11.67 11.20
C GLY A 261 24.58 12.19 10.15
N LYS A 262 24.76 11.51 9.01
CA LYS A 262 25.63 11.99 7.92
C LYS A 262 25.07 13.27 7.31
N VAL A 263 25.93 14.27 7.15
CA VAL A 263 25.60 15.57 6.55
C VAL A 263 26.32 15.73 5.22
N VAL A 264 25.61 16.20 4.20
CA VAL A 264 26.16 16.52 2.88
C VAL A 264 25.62 17.88 2.42
N GLY A 265 26.54 18.79 2.08
CA GLY A 265 26.19 20.09 1.54
C GLY A 265 26.08 20.05 0.01
N ILE A 266 25.00 20.57 -0.54
CA ILE A 266 24.78 20.77 -1.98
C ILE A 266 24.35 22.22 -2.20
N GLY A 267 25.23 23.03 -2.77
CA GLY A 267 25.05 24.47 -2.86
C GLY A 267 24.75 25.09 -1.48
N PRO A 268 23.66 25.85 -1.33
CA PRO A 268 23.28 26.47 -0.07
C PRO A 268 22.60 25.53 0.93
N LEU A 269 22.25 24.29 0.55
CA LEU A 269 21.51 23.35 1.40
C LEU A 269 22.45 22.34 2.07
N ASP A 270 22.24 22.05 3.36
CA ASP A 270 22.79 20.84 3.98
C ASP A 270 21.69 19.81 4.21
N PHE A 271 21.94 18.62 3.66
CA PHE A 271 21.11 17.44 3.82
C PHE A 271 21.67 16.56 4.93
N THR A 272 20.86 16.20 5.93
CA THR A 272 21.22 15.19 6.93
C THR A 272 20.41 13.93 6.70
N PHE A 273 21.07 12.77 6.69
CA PHE A 273 20.37 11.49 6.72
C PHE A 273 19.93 11.14 8.14
N ARG A 274 18.63 10.97 8.35
CA ARG A 274 18.02 10.55 9.64
C ARG A 274 16.63 9.99 9.39
N ASN A 275 16.13 9.15 10.30
CA ASN A 275 14.80 8.55 10.18
C ASN A 275 14.59 7.89 8.79
N ARG A 276 15.62 7.20 8.29
CA ARG A 276 15.63 6.48 7.00
C ARG A 276 15.59 7.35 5.73
N ALA A 277 15.76 8.67 5.82
CA ALA A 277 15.77 9.53 4.65
C ALA A 277 16.71 10.74 4.76
N TRP A 278 16.99 11.37 3.62
CA TRP A 278 17.68 12.66 3.56
C TRP A 278 16.72 13.82 3.82
N TRP A 279 17.12 14.76 4.67
CA TRP A 279 16.32 15.93 5.03
C TRP A 279 17.15 17.20 4.92
N VAL A 280 16.56 18.27 4.40
CA VAL A 280 17.16 19.60 4.48
C VAL A 280 17.13 20.04 5.94
N THR A 281 18.32 20.27 6.49
CA THR A 281 18.51 20.62 7.91
C THR A 281 19.19 21.97 8.09
N LYS A 282 19.81 22.49 7.02
CA LYS A 282 20.35 23.84 7.00
C LYS A 282 20.19 24.50 5.63
N ILE A 283 19.90 25.79 5.65
CA ILE A 283 20.07 26.72 4.52
C ILE A 283 21.16 27.72 4.90
N ASP A 284 22.21 27.86 4.08
CA ASP A 284 23.29 28.84 4.27
C ASP A 284 23.37 29.73 3.03
N LEU A 285 22.75 30.92 3.11
CA LEU A 285 22.58 31.84 1.99
C LEU A 285 23.88 32.52 1.53
N ARG A 286 25.01 32.25 2.20
CA ARG A 286 26.35 32.70 1.77
C ARG A 286 26.96 31.83 0.67
N ARG A 287 26.48 30.59 0.53
CA ARG A 287 26.95 29.62 -0.47
C ARG A 287 26.20 29.77 -1.78
#